data_AF-A0A075IBV0-F1
#
_entry.id   AF-A0A075IBV0-F1
#
_cell.length_a   1.000
_cell.length_b   1.000
_cell.length_c   1.000
_cell.angle_alpha   90.00
_cell.angle_beta   90.00
_cell.angle_gamma   90.00
#
_symmetry.space_group_name_H-M   'P 1'
#
loop_
_entity.id
_entity.type
_entity.pdbx_description
1 polymer ?
#
loop_
_entity_poly.entity_id
_entity_poly.type
_entity_poly.pdbx_seq_one_letter_code
_entity_poly.pdbx_strand_id
1 'polypeptide(L)'
;MIFTIITKDLQKELKSNLPQIMILLKKQPAIAYKKIGDIGKEVGKKYDVELLVNFPHKGKIENFDMYGKQDLSFIVDMERTNFPIKRSIIKEKAREIFGDVETEDAYMYEGKEGVKVFLGQANEAGRKEERIDILPHSLHIWYEFTDKVTEFCDWLLENVYLVKGVDHKGETKYEKFRIKQKEENV
;
A
#
# COMPACT_ATOMS: atom_id res chain seq x y z
N MET A 1 -1.54 -4.22 -16.24
CA MET A 1 -0.50 -4.12 -15.20
C MET A 1 -1.16 -4.30 -13.84
N ILE A 2 -0.48 -4.93 -12.88
CA ILE A 2 -1.09 -5.55 -11.69
C ILE A 2 -1.59 -4.57 -10.62
N PHE A 3 -0.86 -3.49 -10.33
CA PHE A 3 -1.30 -2.42 -9.41
C PHE A 3 -2.60 -1.79 -9.90
N THR A 4 -2.68 -1.48 -11.20
CA THR A 4 -3.89 -0.94 -11.83
C THR A 4 -5.09 -1.88 -11.66
N ILE A 5 -4.88 -3.19 -11.82
CA ILE A 5 -5.95 -4.20 -11.65
C ILE A 5 -6.44 -4.23 -10.21
N ILE A 6 -5.51 -4.34 -9.26
CA ILE A 6 -5.82 -4.44 -7.82
C ILE A 6 -6.56 -3.20 -7.33
N THR A 7 -6.07 -2.01 -7.69
CA THR A 7 -6.67 -0.75 -7.22
C THR A 7 -8.03 -0.48 -7.85
N LYS A 8 -8.25 -0.85 -9.13
CA LYS A 8 -9.59 -0.78 -9.74
C LYS A 8 -10.59 -1.72 -9.09
N ASP A 9 -10.17 -2.93 -8.71
CA ASP A 9 -11.00 -3.88 -7.96
C ASP A 9 -11.34 -3.31 -6.57
N LEU A 10 -10.35 -2.78 -5.86
CA LEU A 10 -10.54 -2.12 -4.56
C LEU A 10 -11.52 -0.94 -4.66
N GLN A 11 -11.32 -0.05 -5.63
CA GLN A 11 -12.20 1.11 -5.85
C GLN A 11 -13.64 0.67 -6.14
N LYS A 12 -13.83 -0.39 -6.93
CA LYS A 12 -15.15 -0.95 -7.23
C LYS A 12 -15.84 -1.45 -5.96
N GLU A 13 -15.15 -2.22 -5.12
CA GLU A 13 -15.71 -2.76 -3.88
C GLU A 13 -15.96 -1.69 -2.82
N LEU A 14 -15.07 -0.70 -2.68
CA LEU A 14 -15.30 0.44 -1.79
C LEU A 14 -16.51 1.27 -2.26
N LYS A 15 -16.63 1.52 -3.57
CA LYS A 15 -17.76 2.26 -4.15
C LYS A 15 -19.09 1.52 -3.97
N SER A 16 -19.13 0.20 -4.15
CA SER A 16 -20.35 -0.59 -3.97
C SER A 16 -20.83 -0.60 -2.51
N ASN A 17 -19.91 -0.49 -1.54
CA ASN A 17 -20.21 -0.47 -0.10
C ASN A 17 -20.35 0.96 0.47
N LEU A 18 -20.14 2.01 -0.34
CA LEU A 18 -20.04 3.40 0.13
C LEU A 18 -21.25 3.87 0.94
N PRO A 19 -22.52 3.63 0.55
CA PRO A 19 -23.67 4.06 1.34
C PRO A 19 -23.66 3.49 2.77
N GLN A 20 -23.28 2.22 2.92
CA GLN A 20 -23.16 1.57 4.22
C GLN A 20 -22.03 2.19 5.04
N ILE A 21 -20.87 2.41 4.40
CA ILE A 21 -19.70 3.05 5.04
C ILE A 21 -20.08 4.44 5.56
N MET A 22 -20.77 5.26 4.78
CA MET A 22 -21.20 6.62 5.18
C MET A 22 -22.14 6.59 6.40
N ILE A 23 -23.08 5.64 6.45
CA ILE A 23 -23.98 5.47 7.60
C ILE A 23 -23.18 5.04 8.84
N LEU A 24 -22.26 4.08 8.68
CA LEU A 24 -21.42 3.59 9.78
C LEU A 24 -20.48 4.69 10.30
N LEU A 25 -19.88 5.52 9.43
CA LEU A 25 -19.03 6.62 9.87
C LEU A 25 -19.76 7.61 10.77
N LYS A 26 -21.05 7.88 10.50
CA LYS A 26 -21.85 8.78 11.33
C LYS A 26 -22.26 8.17 12.66
N LYS A 27 -22.47 6.85 12.72
CA LYS A 27 -23.08 6.18 13.89
C LYS A 27 -22.08 5.41 14.74
N GLN A 28 -21.17 4.69 14.10
CA GLN A 28 -20.24 3.73 14.67
C GLN A 28 -18.90 3.75 13.89
N PRO A 29 -18.08 4.82 14.04
CA PRO A 29 -16.86 5.01 13.25
C PRO A 29 -15.92 3.81 13.27
N ALA A 30 -15.70 3.19 14.44
CA ALA A 30 -14.84 2.01 14.57
C ALA A 30 -15.28 0.84 13.66
N ILE A 31 -16.59 0.66 13.47
CA ILE A 31 -17.12 -0.38 12.58
C ILE A 31 -16.94 0.02 11.12
N ALA A 32 -17.01 1.31 10.77
CA ALA A 32 -16.67 1.76 9.42
C ALA A 32 -15.20 1.49 9.08
N TYR A 33 -14.26 1.81 9.99
CA TYR A 33 -12.84 1.48 9.81
C TYR A 33 -12.65 -0.02 9.59
N LYS A 34 -13.27 -0.85 10.44
CA LYS A 34 -13.22 -2.31 10.29
C LYS A 34 -13.77 -2.76 8.93
N LYS A 35 -14.94 -2.24 8.51
CA LYS A 35 -15.58 -2.60 7.24
C LYS A 35 -14.71 -2.24 6.03
N ILE A 36 -14.06 -1.07 6.05
CA ILE A 36 -13.11 -0.65 5.00
C ILE A 36 -11.89 -1.59 4.98
N GLY A 37 -11.34 -1.90 6.16
CA GLY A 37 -10.24 -2.86 6.30
C GLY A 37 -10.61 -4.26 5.78
N ASP A 38 -11.79 -4.76 6.12
CA ASP A 38 -12.29 -6.06 5.65
C ASP A 38 -12.42 -6.06 4.11
N ILE A 39 -12.90 -4.98 3.49
CA ILE A 39 -12.94 -4.85 2.01
C ILE A 39 -11.53 -4.91 1.41
N GLY A 40 -10.58 -4.15 1.97
CA GLY A 40 -9.18 -4.18 1.54
C GLY A 40 -8.58 -5.58 1.60
N LYS A 41 -8.81 -6.27 2.72
CA LYS A 41 -8.38 -7.65 2.93
C LYS A 41 -8.95 -8.62 1.90
N GLU A 42 -10.27 -8.61 1.68
CA GLU A 42 -10.92 -9.52 0.73
C GLU A 42 -10.48 -9.27 -0.72
N VAL A 43 -10.26 -8.01 -1.10
CA VAL A 43 -9.71 -7.69 -2.42
C VAL A 43 -8.26 -8.16 -2.53
N GLY A 44 -7.40 -7.81 -1.57
CA GLY A 44 -5.98 -8.16 -1.59
C GLY A 44 -5.75 -9.67 -1.66
N LYS A 45 -6.59 -10.45 -0.97
CA LYS A 45 -6.53 -11.91 -0.96
C LYS A 45 -6.56 -12.52 -2.36
N LYS A 46 -7.29 -11.94 -3.33
CA LYS A 46 -7.33 -12.43 -4.72
C LYS A 46 -5.98 -12.35 -5.43
N TYR A 47 -5.01 -11.62 -4.85
CA TYR A 47 -3.71 -11.31 -5.45
C TYR A 47 -2.53 -11.67 -4.53
N ASP A 48 -2.75 -12.48 -3.49
CA ASP A 48 -1.75 -12.87 -2.48
C ASP A 48 -1.07 -11.67 -1.77
N VAL A 49 -1.83 -10.61 -1.50
CA VAL A 49 -1.37 -9.43 -0.75
C VAL A 49 -2.41 -9.00 0.28
N GLU A 50 -2.00 -8.29 1.33
CA GLU A 50 -2.93 -7.56 2.21
C GLU A 50 -2.99 -6.09 1.77
N LEU A 51 -4.19 -5.55 1.57
CA LEU A 51 -4.38 -4.12 1.30
C LEU A 51 -4.87 -3.40 2.55
N LEU A 52 -4.18 -2.32 2.93
CA LEU A 52 -4.59 -1.46 4.03
C LEU A 52 -4.91 -0.07 3.47
N VAL A 53 -6.19 0.30 3.51
CA VAL A 53 -6.64 1.66 3.18
C VAL A 53 -6.38 2.53 4.41
N ASN A 54 -5.54 3.54 4.25
CA ASN A 54 -5.08 4.37 5.36
C ASN A 54 -5.75 5.75 5.36
N PHE A 55 -5.86 6.35 6.54
CA PHE A 55 -6.39 7.69 6.74
C PHE A 55 -5.44 8.48 7.67
N PRO A 56 -4.27 8.91 7.17
CA PRO A 56 -3.18 9.44 8.00
C PRO A 56 -3.50 10.76 8.71
N HIS A 57 -4.48 11.52 8.21
CA HIS A 57 -4.90 12.80 8.79
C HIS A 57 -6.41 12.85 8.99
N LYS A 58 -6.84 13.64 9.98
CA LYS A 58 -8.25 13.94 10.23
C LYS A 58 -8.90 14.49 8.96
N GLY A 59 -10.12 14.07 8.64
CA GLY A 59 -10.82 14.52 7.44
C GLY A 59 -10.61 13.63 6.21
N LYS A 60 -9.53 12.82 6.17
CA LYS A 60 -9.25 11.97 4.99
C LYS A 60 -10.29 10.86 4.82
N ILE A 61 -10.83 10.31 5.90
CA ILE A 61 -11.86 9.27 5.83
C ILE A 61 -13.22 9.82 5.35
N GLU A 62 -13.46 11.11 5.50
CA GLU A 62 -14.65 11.78 4.98
C GLU A 62 -14.54 12.13 3.49
N ASN A 63 -13.35 12.01 2.88
CA ASN A 63 -13.13 12.23 1.45
C ASN A 63 -13.38 10.96 0.63
N PHE A 64 -14.66 10.65 0.44
CA PHE A 64 -15.11 9.41 -0.23
C PHE A 64 -14.62 9.25 -1.67
N ASP A 65 -14.39 10.34 -2.39
CA ASP A 65 -13.95 10.30 -3.79
C ASP A 65 -12.53 9.74 -3.96
N MET A 66 -11.74 9.76 -2.88
CA MET A 66 -10.35 9.32 -2.84
C MET A 66 -10.17 7.89 -2.33
N TYR A 67 -11.26 7.18 -2.01
CA TYR A 67 -11.21 5.80 -1.53
C TYR A 67 -10.60 4.88 -2.60
N GLY A 68 -9.45 4.27 -2.26
CA GLY A 68 -8.68 3.42 -3.18
C GLY A 68 -7.93 4.20 -4.28
N LYS A 69 -7.78 5.53 -4.15
CA LYS A 69 -7.02 6.41 -5.06
C LYS A 69 -5.84 7.13 -4.41
N GLN A 70 -5.64 6.94 -3.10
CA GLN A 70 -4.51 7.45 -2.34
C GLN A 70 -4.31 6.61 -1.08
N ASP A 71 -3.22 6.85 -0.36
CA ASP A 71 -2.98 6.39 1.02
C ASP A 71 -3.22 4.89 1.21
N LEU A 72 -2.52 4.06 0.44
CA LEU A 72 -2.70 2.60 0.41
C LEU A 72 -1.40 1.87 0.73
N SER A 73 -1.50 0.84 1.56
CA SER A 73 -0.40 -0.08 1.83
C SER A 73 -0.67 -1.44 1.19
N PHE A 74 0.36 -2.05 0.64
CA PHE A 74 0.42 -3.45 0.23
C PHE A 74 1.37 -4.17 1.17
N ILE A 75 0.89 -5.16 1.92
CA ILE A 75 1.76 -6.08 2.65
C ILE A 75 1.86 -7.35 1.81
N VAL A 76 3.07 -7.65 1.35
CA VAL A 76 3.32 -8.73 0.39
C VAL A 76 3.85 -9.96 1.13
N ASP A 77 4.94 -9.81 1.87
CA ASP A 77 5.62 -10.94 2.50
C ASP A 77 6.47 -10.49 3.69
N MET A 78 5.93 -10.63 4.91
CA MET A 78 6.57 -10.15 6.14
C MET A 78 7.89 -10.84 6.48
N GLU A 79 8.11 -12.06 5.97
CA GLU A 79 9.36 -12.80 6.17
C GLU A 79 10.48 -12.24 5.27
N ARG A 80 10.15 -11.44 4.26
CA ARG A 80 11.14 -10.86 3.35
C ARG A 80 11.91 -9.70 4.00
N THR A 81 13.22 -9.84 4.00
CA THR A 81 14.16 -8.86 4.59
C THR A 81 14.96 -8.07 3.55
N ASN A 82 15.00 -8.53 2.29
CA ASN A 82 15.83 -7.95 1.23
C ASN A 82 15.08 -7.86 -0.11
N PHE A 83 15.45 -6.85 -0.92
CA PHE A 83 14.98 -6.72 -2.30
C PHE A 83 15.64 -7.75 -3.23
N PRO A 84 14.99 -8.12 -4.36
CA PRO A 84 15.58 -9.03 -5.34
C PRO A 84 16.55 -8.30 -6.29
N ILE A 85 16.56 -6.97 -6.21
CA ILE A 85 17.35 -6.06 -7.03
C ILE A 85 18.00 -5.00 -6.14
N LYS A 86 19.03 -4.33 -6.66
CA LYS A 86 19.71 -3.26 -5.93
C LYS A 86 18.78 -2.06 -5.73
N ARG A 87 18.84 -1.43 -4.55
CA ARG A 87 18.09 -0.20 -4.25
C ARG A 87 18.37 0.93 -5.24
N SER A 88 19.59 1.02 -5.78
CA SER A 88 19.94 2.01 -6.80
C SER A 88 19.05 1.93 -8.03
N ILE A 89 18.68 0.71 -8.46
CA ILE A 89 17.79 0.49 -9.61
C ILE A 89 16.39 1.02 -9.32
N ILE A 90 15.89 0.83 -8.10
CA ILE A 90 14.58 1.37 -7.68
C ILE A 90 14.62 2.90 -7.69
N LYS A 91 15.69 3.51 -7.16
CA LYS A 91 15.88 4.96 -7.14
C LYS A 91 16.02 5.55 -8.55
N GLU A 92 16.79 4.90 -9.43
CA GLU A 92 16.94 5.27 -10.83
C GLU A 92 15.60 5.21 -11.57
N LYS A 93 14.82 4.14 -11.38
CA LYS A 93 13.48 4.02 -11.98
C LYS A 93 12.51 5.09 -11.49
N ALA A 94 12.60 5.47 -10.21
CA ALA A 94 11.80 6.58 -9.68
C ALA A 94 12.15 7.91 -10.39
N ARG A 95 13.45 8.21 -10.57
CA ARG A 95 13.87 9.42 -11.28
C ARG A 95 13.53 9.40 -12.77
N GLU A 96 13.56 8.23 -13.40
CA GLU A 96 13.12 8.07 -14.79
C GLU A 96 11.66 8.50 -14.98
N ILE A 97 10.75 8.08 -14.08
CA ILE A 97 9.31 8.34 -14.18
C ILE A 97 8.95 9.75 -13.66
N PHE A 98 9.46 10.11 -12.48
CA PHE A 98 9.04 11.32 -11.78
C PHE A 98 9.92 12.55 -12.09
N GLY A 99 11.11 12.36 -12.69
CA GLY A 99 12.08 13.42 -12.94
C GLY A 99 13.03 13.63 -11.75
N ASP A 100 13.36 14.88 -11.46
CA ASP A 100 14.26 15.24 -10.36
C ASP A 100 13.55 15.12 -9.00
N VAL A 101 13.35 13.88 -8.55
CA VAL A 101 12.77 13.55 -7.25
C VAL A 101 13.84 13.12 -6.26
N GLU A 102 13.63 13.51 -5.02
CA GLU A 102 14.48 13.08 -3.92
C GLU A 102 14.19 11.62 -3.56
N THR A 103 15.28 10.88 -3.35
CA THR A 103 15.23 9.46 -2.98
C THR A 103 16.20 9.17 -1.84
N GLU A 104 15.75 8.46 -0.82
CA GLU A 104 16.57 8.08 0.35
C GLU A 104 16.55 6.58 0.58
N ASP A 105 17.54 6.06 1.31
CA ASP A 105 17.41 4.73 1.91
C ASP A 105 16.47 4.81 3.12
N ALA A 106 15.57 3.83 3.24
CA ALA A 106 14.68 3.69 4.40
C ALA A 106 15.28 2.66 5.35
N TYR A 107 15.73 3.08 6.53
CA TYR A 107 16.21 2.14 7.54
C TYR A 107 15.05 1.68 8.42
N MET A 108 14.84 0.37 8.50
CA MET A 108 13.98 -0.27 9.50
C MET A 108 14.82 -1.06 10.50
N TYR A 109 14.18 -1.48 11.60
CA TYR A 109 14.76 -2.45 12.54
C TYR A 109 15.11 -3.77 11.83
N GLU A 110 16.09 -4.50 12.36
CA GLU A 110 16.50 -5.85 11.92
C GLU A 110 17.10 -5.93 10.51
N GLY A 111 17.79 -4.86 10.05
CA GLY A 111 18.54 -4.90 8.80
C GLY A 111 17.69 -4.87 7.53
N LYS A 112 16.39 -4.56 7.65
CA LYS A 112 15.49 -4.37 6.50
C LYS A 112 15.70 -2.97 5.91
N GLU A 113 16.49 -2.87 4.85
CA GLU A 113 16.78 -1.61 4.17
C GLU A 113 15.87 -1.39 2.96
N GLY A 114 15.03 -0.35 3.01
CA GLY A 114 14.09 0.07 1.98
C GLY A 114 14.55 1.30 1.19
N VAL A 115 13.63 1.88 0.41
CA VAL A 115 13.80 3.13 -0.35
C VAL A 115 12.61 4.03 -0.07
N LYS A 116 12.85 5.34 0.09
CA LYS A 116 11.80 6.37 0.07
C LYS A 116 11.91 7.19 -1.20
N VAL A 117 10.76 7.51 -1.79
CA VAL A 117 10.65 8.45 -2.91
C VAL A 117 9.72 9.58 -2.48
N PHE A 118 10.23 10.80 -2.40
CA PHE A 118 9.43 11.96 -2.00
C PHE A 118 8.83 12.65 -3.22
N LEU A 119 7.50 12.80 -3.22
CA LEU A 119 6.73 13.32 -4.36
C LEU A 119 6.20 14.73 -4.10
N GLY A 120 6.01 15.09 -2.84
CA GLY A 120 5.57 16.42 -2.44
C GLY A 120 6.65 17.25 -1.76
N GLN A 121 6.28 18.51 -1.54
CA GLN A 121 7.11 19.44 -0.78
C GLN A 121 7.03 19.13 0.72
N ALA A 122 8.02 19.62 1.47
CA ALA A 122 7.94 19.62 2.91
C ALA A 122 6.79 20.54 3.36
N ASN A 123 6.01 20.10 4.34
CA ASN A 123 5.01 20.94 5.00
C ASN A 123 5.68 22.02 5.88
N GLU A 124 4.89 22.88 6.51
CA GLU A 124 5.38 23.97 7.38
C GLU A 124 6.28 23.49 8.52
N ALA A 125 6.12 22.23 8.95
CA ALA A 125 6.95 21.59 9.96
C ALA A 125 8.21 20.90 9.38
N GLY A 126 8.50 21.11 8.10
CA GLY A 126 9.63 20.50 7.39
C GLY A 126 9.46 19.02 7.05
N ARG A 127 8.25 18.44 7.22
CA ARG A 127 8.01 17.01 6.99
C ARG A 127 7.54 16.75 5.57
N LYS A 128 8.15 15.77 4.92
CA LYS A 128 7.74 15.28 3.59
C LYS A 128 6.79 14.10 3.73
N GLU A 129 5.50 14.40 3.84
CA GLU A 129 4.47 13.40 4.08
C GLU A 129 4.05 12.70 2.79
N GLU A 130 4.07 13.42 1.67
CA GLU A 130 3.76 12.95 0.32
C GLU A 130 4.92 12.14 -0.28
N ARG A 131 4.84 10.81 -0.15
CA ARG A 131 5.94 9.92 -0.52
C ARG A 131 5.48 8.49 -0.80
N ILE A 132 6.39 7.70 -1.34
CA ILE A 132 6.26 6.24 -1.47
C ILE A 132 7.37 5.59 -0.63
N ASP A 133 6.99 4.82 0.38
CA ASP A 133 7.92 4.01 1.18
C ASP A 133 7.93 2.58 0.60
N ILE A 134 9.06 2.18 0.02
CA ILE A 134 9.28 0.86 -0.57
C ILE A 134 10.12 0.06 0.42
N LEU A 135 9.52 -0.94 1.06
CA LEU A 135 10.21 -1.86 1.98
C LEU A 135 10.27 -3.26 1.35
N PRO A 136 11.21 -4.13 1.77
CA PRO A 136 11.30 -5.49 1.22
C PRO A 136 10.00 -6.30 1.31
N HIS A 137 9.23 -6.10 2.38
CA HIS A 137 8.00 -6.85 2.67
C HIS A 137 6.70 -6.10 2.32
N SER A 138 6.78 -4.78 2.14
CA SER A 138 5.59 -3.94 1.96
C SER A 138 5.86 -2.71 1.11
N LEU A 139 4.82 -2.19 0.49
CA LEU A 139 4.81 -0.94 -0.25
C LEU A 139 3.77 -0.02 0.39
N HIS A 140 4.15 1.21 0.72
CA HIS A 140 3.23 2.21 1.27
C HIS A 140 3.23 3.45 0.39
N ILE A 141 2.05 3.83 -0.08
CA ILE A 141 1.87 4.97 -0.98
C ILE A 141 1.09 6.02 -0.21
N TRP A 142 1.79 7.05 0.25
CA TRP A 142 1.24 8.20 0.98
C TRP A 142 1.01 9.37 0.03
N TYR A 143 0.38 9.09 -1.11
CA TYR A 143 0.18 10.07 -2.17
C TYR A 143 -0.99 9.64 -3.08
N GLU A 144 -1.46 10.56 -3.93
CA GLU A 144 -2.48 10.30 -4.93
C GLU A 144 -1.96 9.42 -6.09
N PHE A 145 -2.83 8.53 -6.60
CA PHE A 145 -2.51 7.64 -7.71
C PHE A 145 -2.66 8.36 -9.04
N THR A 146 -1.68 9.22 -9.36
CA THR A 146 -1.50 9.77 -10.70
C THR A 146 -1.08 8.69 -11.71
N ASP A 147 -1.10 9.00 -13.00
CA ASP A 147 -0.64 8.07 -14.05
C ASP A 147 0.81 7.61 -13.79
N LYS A 148 1.70 8.54 -13.40
CA LYS A 148 3.10 8.25 -13.07
C LYS A 148 3.25 7.36 -11.83
N VAL A 149 2.44 7.62 -10.79
CA VAL A 149 2.45 6.79 -9.57
C VAL A 149 1.96 5.38 -9.90
N THR A 150 0.90 5.28 -10.69
CA THR A 150 0.34 4.02 -11.16
C THR A 150 1.39 3.23 -11.94
N GLU A 151 2.08 3.87 -12.90
CA GLU A 151 3.15 3.24 -13.69
C GLU A 151 4.29 2.73 -12.80
N PHE A 152 4.77 3.56 -11.87
CA PHE A 152 5.86 3.17 -10.98
C PHE A 152 5.45 2.03 -10.04
N CYS A 153 4.25 2.07 -9.47
CA CYS A 153 3.73 1.02 -8.60
C CYS A 153 3.48 -0.29 -9.36
N ASP A 154 3.04 -0.22 -10.61
CA ASP A 154 2.94 -1.38 -11.50
C ASP A 154 4.32 -2.03 -11.71
N TRP A 155 5.33 -1.22 -12.03
CA TRP A 155 6.70 -1.71 -12.16
C TRP A 155 7.25 -2.31 -10.86
N LEU A 156 6.98 -1.70 -9.71
CA LEU A 156 7.41 -2.21 -8.40
C LEU A 156 6.76 -3.55 -8.08
N LEU A 157 5.45 -3.68 -8.25
CA LEU A 157 4.76 -4.94 -7.95
C LEU A 157 5.26 -6.09 -8.82
N GLU A 158 5.60 -5.82 -10.07
CA GLU A 158 6.14 -6.81 -11.00
C GLU A 158 7.61 -7.15 -10.72
N ASN A 159 8.48 -6.16 -10.55
CA ASN A 159 9.94 -6.34 -10.58
C ASN A 159 10.56 -6.43 -9.17
N VAL A 160 9.95 -5.79 -8.17
CA VAL A 160 10.45 -5.80 -6.80
C VAL A 160 9.70 -6.82 -5.97
N TYR A 161 8.37 -6.80 -6.00
CA TYR A 161 7.54 -7.67 -5.17
C TYR A 161 7.18 -8.99 -5.83
N LEU A 162 7.43 -9.14 -7.14
CA LEU A 162 7.19 -10.37 -7.90
C LEU A 162 5.74 -10.88 -7.75
N VAL A 163 4.78 -9.96 -7.64
CA VAL A 163 3.35 -10.28 -7.55
C VAL A 163 2.90 -10.79 -8.92
N LYS A 164 2.44 -12.04 -8.97
CA LYS A 164 2.07 -12.72 -10.21
C LYS A 164 0.56 -12.95 -10.27
N GLY A 165 -0.04 -12.48 -11.37
CA GLY A 165 -1.36 -12.91 -11.82
C GLY A 165 -2.54 -12.49 -10.94
N VAL A 166 -3.72 -12.81 -11.46
CA VAL A 166 -5.02 -12.72 -10.79
C VAL A 166 -5.44 -14.14 -10.37
N ASP A 167 -6.25 -14.26 -9.32
CA ASP A 167 -6.87 -15.52 -8.83
C ASP A 167 -6.04 -16.38 -7.87
N HIS A 168 -5.35 -15.76 -6.90
CA HIS A 168 -4.85 -16.49 -5.73
C HIS A 168 -5.97 -17.21 -4.99
N LYS A 169 -5.72 -18.46 -4.57
CA LYS A 169 -6.64 -19.28 -3.79
C LYS A 169 -5.98 -19.69 -2.48
N GLY A 170 -6.70 -19.49 -1.37
CA GLY A 170 -6.26 -19.86 -0.04
C GLY A 170 -5.77 -18.66 0.77
N GLU A 171 -4.98 -18.93 1.81
CA GLU A 171 -4.42 -17.91 2.70
C GLU A 171 -3.30 -17.14 2.02
N THR A 172 -3.23 -15.83 2.26
CA THR A 172 -2.09 -15.03 1.80
C THR A 172 -0.83 -15.35 2.59
N LYS A 173 0.34 -15.00 2.06
CA LYS A 173 1.60 -15.05 2.82
C LYS A 173 1.52 -14.29 4.16
N TYR A 174 0.84 -13.14 4.16
CA TYR A 174 0.65 -12.35 5.36
C TYR A 174 -0.25 -13.06 6.39
N GLU A 175 -1.34 -13.70 5.95
CA GLU A 175 -2.20 -14.48 6.84
C GLU A 175 -1.45 -15.64 7.49
N LYS A 176 -0.66 -16.39 6.69
CA LYS A 176 0.19 -17.48 7.20
C LYS A 176 1.20 -16.97 8.23
N PHE A 177 1.88 -15.85 7.94
CA PHE A 177 2.80 -15.21 8.87
C PHE A 177 2.11 -14.87 10.21
N ARG A 178 0.90 -14.29 10.17
CA ARG A 178 0.16 -13.94 11.38
C ARG A 178 -0.30 -15.14 12.19
N ILE A 179 -0.66 -16.25 11.55
CA ILE A 179 -1.03 -17.50 12.23
C ILE A 179 0.17 -18.04 12.98
N LYS A 180 1.32 -18.19 12.30
CA LYS A 180 2.59 -18.62 12.90
C LYS A 180 2.99 -17.76 14.10
N GLN A 181 2.92 -16.43 13.96
CA GLN A 181 3.23 -15.51 15.07
C GLN A 181 2.27 -15.65 16.26
N LYS A 182 1.00 -16.02 16.05
CA LYS A 182 0.10 -16.31 17.16
C LYS A 182 0.45 -17.62 17.85
N GLU A 183 0.78 -18.66 17.10
CA GLU A 183 1.18 -19.96 17.64
C GLU A 183 2.48 -19.89 18.43
N GLU A 184 3.44 -19.08 17.99
CA GLU A 184 4.73 -18.87 18.69
C GLU A 184 4.60 -18.03 19.98
N ASN A 185 3.50 -17.28 20.14
CA ASN A 185 3.23 -16.42 21.30
C ASN A 185 2.23 -17.03 22.31
N VAL A 186 1.82 -18.29 22.12
CA VAL A 186 0.95 -19.09 23.03
C VAL A 186 1.80 -20.12 23.76
#